data_AF-A0A1S3KWV9-F1
#
_entry.id   AF-A0A1S3KWV9-F1
#
_cell.length_a   1.000
_cell.length_b   1.000
_cell.length_c   1.000
_cell.angle_alpha   90.00
_cell.angle_beta   90.00
_cell.angle_gamma   90.00
#
_symmetry.space_group_name_H-M   'P 1'
#
loop_
_entity.id
_entity.type
_entity.pdbx_description
1 polymer ?
#
loop_
_entity_poly.entity_id
_entity_poly.type
_entity_poly.pdbx_seq_one_letter_code
_entity_poly.pdbx_strand_id
1 'polypeptide(L)'
;MSSLHMSGLTAVGGLVLMGGGLHPSSFPEGLALAAAFVSSINIAGGFMITQRMLDMFKRPTDPPEYNYLYGLPIGVFIGGYGASVAAGFHIEQMMYLGSGMCCVGALAGLSSQGTSRLGNALGMMGVAGGIAATLGSLKPSPELLAQMSAAMATGGTLGLTIAKRIEITDLPQLVAAFHSLVGLAAVLTCVAEYMIEYPHLDVHPAANMVKTVAYLGTYIGGVTFSGSLVAYGKLQGVLNSAPLMLPGRHMMNAGLMTASVGGMIPFMLSADYATGMGCLVGVSGLSTIMGVTLTMAIGGADMPVVITVLNSYSGWALCAEGFLLDNNLMTIVGALIGSSGAILSYIMCVAMNRSLPNVILGGFGTSSTAGGKPMEITGTHTEVNVDQSIELIKEANSIIITPGTHTHTHTHTHTHTHTKAQMQSCVRTTRKFWVGFRGRLM
;
A
#
# COMPACT_ATOMS: atom_id res chain seq x y z
N MET A 1 3.87 -2.92 3.45
CA MET A 1 4.57 -1.85 2.70
C MET A 1 5.06 -2.31 1.33
N SER A 2 5.36 -3.60 1.13
CA SER A 2 5.97 -4.17 -0.09
C SER A 2 5.16 -4.07 -1.39
N SER A 3 3.92 -3.60 -1.36
CA SER A 3 3.02 -3.55 -2.53
C SER A 3 2.71 -2.15 -3.04
N LEU A 4 3.02 -1.09 -2.27
CA LEU A 4 2.52 0.26 -2.52
C LEU A 4 2.96 0.86 -3.86
N HIS A 5 4.17 0.53 -4.29
CA HIS A 5 4.70 0.95 -5.58
C HIS A 5 4.00 0.26 -6.76
N MET A 6 3.52 -0.98 -6.56
CA MET A 6 2.84 -1.75 -7.61
C MET A 6 1.35 -1.41 -7.70
N SER A 7 0.70 -0.99 -6.60
CA SER A 7 -0.69 -0.52 -6.65
C SER A 7 -0.85 0.78 -7.44
N GLY A 8 0.24 1.52 -7.70
CA GLY A 8 0.25 2.62 -8.66
C GLY A 8 -0.03 2.21 -10.12
N LEU A 9 -0.16 0.92 -10.43
CA LEU A 9 -0.63 0.45 -11.74
C LEU A 9 -2.08 0.83 -12.08
N THR A 10 -2.83 1.44 -11.17
CA THR A 10 -4.03 2.22 -11.51
C THR A 10 -3.75 3.31 -12.57
N ALA A 11 -2.48 3.70 -12.75
CA ALA A 11 -2.05 4.53 -13.86
C ALA A 11 -2.39 3.92 -15.23
N VAL A 12 -2.33 2.59 -15.38
CA VAL A 12 -2.72 1.89 -16.61
C VAL A 12 -4.19 2.15 -16.92
N GLY A 13 -5.07 2.07 -15.91
CA GLY A 13 -6.48 2.38 -16.07
C GLY A 13 -6.73 3.83 -16.49
N GLY A 14 -6.04 4.78 -15.84
CA GLY A 14 -6.08 6.19 -16.25
C GLY A 14 -5.60 6.39 -17.69
N LEU A 15 -4.48 5.79 -18.10
CA LEU A 15 -3.92 5.95 -19.44
C LEU A 15 -4.84 5.41 -20.54
N VAL A 16 -5.49 4.27 -20.32
CA VAL A 16 -6.43 3.69 -21.31
C VAL A 16 -7.62 4.62 -21.59
N LEU A 17 -8.04 5.38 -20.57
CA LEU A 17 -9.21 6.28 -20.66
C LEU A 17 -8.86 7.74 -20.97
N MET A 18 -7.56 8.06 -21.07
CA MET A 18 -7.13 9.38 -21.50
C MET A 18 -7.30 9.52 -23.02
N GLY A 19 -8.00 10.58 -23.43
CA GLY A 19 -8.25 10.92 -24.82
C GLY A 19 -8.00 12.40 -25.10
N GLY A 20 -8.41 12.84 -26.29
CA GLY A 20 -8.26 14.22 -26.75
C GLY A 20 -6.90 14.49 -27.42
N GLY A 21 -6.28 15.61 -27.07
CA GLY A 21 -5.00 16.08 -27.62
C GLY A 21 -4.02 16.47 -26.53
N LEU A 22 -3.57 17.73 -26.51
CA LEU A 22 -2.74 18.26 -25.40
C LEU A 22 -3.55 18.48 -24.12
N HIS A 23 -4.86 18.63 -24.26
CA HIS A 23 -5.80 18.80 -23.16
C HIS A 23 -6.97 17.81 -23.32
N PRO A 24 -7.57 17.36 -22.21
CA PRO A 24 -8.81 16.58 -22.24
C PRO A 24 -9.91 17.33 -22.99
N SER A 25 -10.63 16.61 -23.85
CA SER A 25 -11.76 17.12 -24.63
C SER A 25 -13.10 16.89 -23.93
N SER A 26 -13.15 15.95 -23.00
CA SER A 26 -14.35 15.62 -22.24
C SER A 26 -14.08 15.49 -20.72
N PHE A 27 -15.14 15.55 -19.91
CA PHE A 27 -15.04 15.36 -18.47
C PHE A 27 -14.44 13.99 -18.05
N PRO A 28 -14.86 12.84 -18.61
CA PRO A 28 -14.27 11.55 -18.24
C PRO A 28 -12.77 11.45 -18.58
N GLU A 29 -12.32 12.06 -19.68
CA GLU A 29 -10.88 12.16 -20.00
C GLU A 29 -10.12 12.98 -18.95
N GLY A 30 -10.76 14.00 -18.37
CA GLY A 30 -10.22 14.77 -17.25
C GLY A 30 -10.10 13.95 -15.97
N LEU A 31 -11.09 13.08 -15.68
CA LEU A 31 -11.02 12.13 -14.56
C LEU A 31 -9.90 11.11 -14.77
N ALA A 32 -9.76 10.60 -16.00
CA ALA A 32 -8.70 9.67 -16.39
C ALA A 32 -7.29 10.29 -16.24
N LEU A 33 -7.12 11.55 -16.67
CA LEU A 33 -5.89 12.31 -16.45
C LEU A 33 -5.58 12.45 -14.95
N ALA A 34 -6.58 12.79 -14.13
CA ALA A 34 -6.41 12.89 -12.69
C ALA A 34 -6.02 11.54 -12.06
N ALA A 35 -6.64 10.44 -12.50
CA ALA A 35 -6.30 9.08 -12.08
C ALA A 35 -4.84 8.73 -12.43
N ALA A 36 -4.40 9.00 -13.66
CA ALA A 36 -3.01 8.76 -14.09
C ALA A 36 -2.01 9.61 -13.30
N PHE A 37 -2.34 10.88 -13.02
CA PHE A 37 -1.52 11.79 -12.21
C PHE A 37 -1.34 11.27 -10.78
N VAL A 38 -2.42 10.98 -10.05
CA VAL A 38 -2.32 10.53 -8.65
C VAL A 38 -1.68 9.15 -8.54
N SER A 39 -1.91 8.28 -9.52
CA SER A 39 -1.26 6.97 -9.60
C SER A 39 0.25 7.09 -9.78
N SER A 40 0.70 8.08 -10.56
CA SER A 40 2.13 8.34 -10.78
C SER A 40 2.86 8.85 -9.52
N ILE A 41 2.15 9.57 -8.63
CA ILE A 41 2.66 9.92 -7.29
C ILE A 41 2.99 8.63 -6.52
N ASN A 42 2.08 7.65 -6.54
CA ASN A 42 2.26 6.37 -5.84
C ASN A 42 3.38 5.52 -6.42
N ILE A 43 3.50 5.44 -7.74
CA ILE A 43 4.60 4.70 -8.40
C ILE A 43 5.94 5.25 -7.91
N ALA A 44 6.20 6.53 -8.16
CA ALA A 44 7.52 7.10 -7.93
C ALA A 44 7.84 7.25 -6.44
N GLY A 45 6.85 7.68 -5.64
CA GLY A 45 6.98 7.78 -4.20
C GLY A 45 7.17 6.41 -3.55
N GLY A 46 6.40 5.41 -3.97
CA GLY A 46 6.46 4.05 -3.45
C GLY A 46 7.83 3.40 -3.68
N PHE A 47 8.37 3.47 -4.89
CA PHE A 47 9.69 2.90 -5.19
C PHE A 47 10.81 3.61 -4.42
N MET A 48 10.70 4.93 -4.26
CA MET A 48 11.69 5.69 -3.50
C MET A 48 11.67 5.32 -2.00
N ILE A 49 10.48 5.20 -1.41
CA ILE A 49 10.32 4.75 -0.02
C ILE A 49 10.92 3.36 0.16
N THR A 50 10.56 2.41 -0.71
CA THR A 50 11.06 1.03 -0.61
C THR A 50 12.58 1.02 -0.69
N GLN A 51 13.18 1.74 -1.64
CA GLN A 51 14.64 1.81 -1.74
C GLN A 51 15.27 2.38 -0.48
N ARG A 52 14.78 3.51 0.04
CA ARG A 52 15.29 4.13 1.29
C ARG A 52 15.23 3.15 2.47
N MET A 53 14.15 2.39 2.58
CA MET A 53 13.99 1.40 3.65
C MET A 53 14.97 0.24 3.50
N LEU A 54 15.14 -0.28 2.29
CA LEU A 54 16.04 -1.40 2.03
C LEU A 54 17.51 -1.02 2.27
N ASP A 55 17.89 0.21 1.96
CA ASP A 55 19.25 0.70 2.16
C ASP A 55 19.63 0.79 3.64
N MET A 56 18.67 1.01 4.55
CA MET A 56 18.92 0.98 6.00
C MET A 56 19.35 -0.39 6.51
N PHE A 57 19.01 -1.46 5.80
CA PHE A 57 19.38 -2.81 6.18
C PHE A 57 20.75 -3.25 5.65
N LYS A 58 21.40 -2.43 4.83
CA LYS A 58 22.74 -2.72 4.33
C LYS A 58 23.74 -2.56 5.46
N ARG A 59 24.51 -3.61 5.75
CA ARG A 59 25.55 -3.55 6.78
C ARG A 59 26.83 -2.98 6.16
N PRO A 60 27.64 -2.23 6.92
CA PRO A 60 28.94 -1.74 6.45
C PRO A 60 29.92 -2.86 6.04
N THR A 61 29.71 -4.08 6.55
CA THR A 61 30.54 -5.25 6.26
C THR A 61 30.02 -6.09 5.09
N ASP A 62 28.86 -5.75 4.52
CA ASP A 62 28.34 -6.48 3.36
C ASP A 62 29.21 -6.22 2.14
N PRO A 63 29.39 -7.21 1.24
CA PRO A 63 30.11 -7.01 0.00
C PRO A 63 29.52 -5.87 -0.84
N PRO A 64 30.33 -5.22 -1.70
CA PRO A 64 29.81 -4.27 -2.67
C PRO A 64 28.72 -4.92 -3.54
N GLU A 65 27.58 -4.24 -3.65
CA GLU A 65 26.46 -4.64 -4.49
C GLU A 65 26.43 -3.79 -5.77
N TYR A 66 26.08 -4.41 -6.90
CA TYR A 66 26.09 -3.77 -8.21
C TYR A 66 24.67 -3.63 -8.77
N ASN A 67 23.80 -2.96 -8.02
CA ASN A 67 22.36 -2.88 -8.33
C ASN A 67 22.05 -2.21 -9.69
N TYR A 68 22.97 -1.40 -10.23
CA TYR A 68 22.84 -0.83 -11.58
C TYR A 68 22.82 -1.90 -12.67
N LEU A 69 23.36 -3.10 -12.42
CA LEU A 69 23.31 -4.22 -13.37
C LEU A 69 21.88 -4.70 -13.63
N TYR A 70 20.95 -4.50 -12.71
CA TYR A 70 19.52 -4.77 -12.95
C TYR A 70 18.90 -3.84 -13.99
N GLY A 71 19.57 -2.74 -14.35
CA GLY A 71 19.19 -1.91 -15.50
C GLY A 71 19.30 -2.65 -16.84
N LEU A 72 20.19 -3.66 -16.95
CA LEU A 72 20.34 -4.46 -18.16
C LEU A 72 19.07 -5.24 -18.53
N PRO A 73 18.51 -6.12 -17.66
CA PRO A 73 17.27 -6.82 -17.98
C PRO A 73 16.09 -5.85 -18.16
N ILE A 74 16.01 -4.75 -17.41
CA ILE A 74 14.96 -3.72 -17.60
C ILE A 74 15.05 -3.11 -18.99
N GLY A 75 16.25 -2.70 -19.41
CA GLY A 75 16.49 -2.11 -20.72
C GLY A 75 16.21 -3.08 -21.87
N VAL A 76 16.59 -4.36 -21.71
CA VAL A 76 16.28 -5.41 -22.70
C VAL A 76 14.79 -5.69 -22.76
N PHE A 77 14.10 -5.75 -21.62
CA PHE A 77 12.67 -6.04 -21.55
C PHE A 77 11.83 -4.95 -22.23
N ILE A 78 12.07 -3.68 -21.88
CA ILE A 78 11.33 -2.54 -22.46
C ILE A 78 11.81 -2.23 -23.88
N GLY A 79 13.12 -2.24 -24.12
CA GLY A 79 13.71 -1.99 -25.44
C GLY A 79 13.35 -3.08 -26.46
N GLY A 80 13.33 -4.34 -26.02
CA GLY A 80 12.87 -5.48 -26.84
C GLY A 80 11.40 -5.37 -27.21
N TYR A 81 10.54 -4.92 -26.28
CA TYR A 81 9.15 -4.60 -26.57
C TYR A 81 9.05 -3.48 -27.62
N GLY A 82 9.77 -2.37 -27.42
CA GLY A 82 9.79 -1.24 -28.37
C GLY A 82 10.27 -1.64 -29.77
N ALA A 83 11.32 -2.46 -29.87
CA ALA A 83 11.80 -2.99 -31.14
C ALA A 83 10.78 -3.91 -31.83
N SER A 84 10.06 -4.72 -31.05
CA SER A 84 9.02 -5.62 -31.57
C SER A 84 7.82 -4.82 -32.11
N VAL A 85 7.37 -3.80 -31.37
CA VAL A 85 6.31 -2.89 -31.82
C VAL A 85 6.75 -2.12 -33.08
N ALA A 86 8.00 -1.64 -33.13
CA ALA A 86 8.56 -0.97 -34.31
C ALA A 86 8.65 -1.89 -35.54
N ALA A 87 8.86 -3.19 -35.33
CA ALA A 87 8.82 -4.21 -36.37
C ALA A 87 7.38 -4.66 -36.74
N GLY A 88 6.34 -4.10 -36.11
CA GLY A 88 4.94 -4.39 -36.40
C GLY A 88 4.35 -5.58 -35.64
N PHE A 89 5.02 -6.09 -34.60
CA PHE A 89 4.49 -7.16 -33.75
C PHE A 89 3.62 -6.61 -32.61
N HIS A 90 2.57 -7.36 -32.29
CA HIS A 90 1.62 -7.09 -31.21
C HIS A 90 1.80 -8.11 -30.09
N ILE A 91 2.61 -7.75 -29.09
CA ILE A 91 3.01 -8.63 -27.97
C ILE A 91 2.60 -8.08 -26.60
N GLU A 92 1.59 -7.19 -26.56
CA GLU A 92 1.10 -6.50 -25.37
C GLU A 92 0.66 -7.49 -24.29
N GLN A 93 -0.07 -8.55 -24.67
CA GLN A 93 -0.53 -9.58 -23.72
C GLN A 93 0.64 -10.38 -23.11
N MET A 94 1.68 -10.65 -23.90
CA MET A 94 2.91 -11.28 -23.38
C MET A 94 3.67 -10.33 -22.46
N MET A 95 3.67 -9.03 -22.79
CA MET A 95 4.29 -8.00 -21.97
C MET A 95 3.56 -7.82 -20.64
N TYR A 96 2.23 -7.89 -20.62
CA TYR A 96 1.42 -7.92 -19.40
C TYR A 96 1.72 -9.14 -18.53
N LEU A 97 1.83 -10.33 -19.13
CA LEU A 97 2.24 -11.53 -18.41
C LEU A 97 3.65 -11.38 -17.81
N GLY A 98 4.62 -10.96 -18.61
CA GLY A 98 6.00 -10.74 -18.16
C GLY A 98 6.08 -9.70 -17.04
N SER A 99 5.31 -8.63 -17.15
CA SER A 99 5.21 -7.58 -16.14
C SER A 99 4.59 -8.09 -14.83
N GLY A 100 3.52 -8.89 -14.94
CA GLY A 100 2.90 -9.56 -13.79
C GLY A 100 3.87 -10.52 -13.09
N MET A 101 4.63 -11.31 -13.84
CA MET A 101 5.67 -12.20 -13.29
C MET A 101 6.79 -11.41 -12.60
N CYS A 102 7.18 -10.26 -13.14
CA CYS A 102 8.13 -9.36 -12.47
C CYS A 102 7.57 -8.80 -11.16
N CYS A 103 6.29 -8.43 -11.10
CA CYS A 103 5.61 -8.00 -9.87
C CYS A 103 5.51 -9.13 -8.82
N VAL A 104 5.23 -10.37 -9.25
CA VAL A 104 5.30 -11.55 -8.37
C VAL A 104 6.72 -11.74 -7.84
N GLY A 105 7.72 -11.67 -8.72
CA GLY A 105 9.14 -11.70 -8.37
C GLY A 105 9.55 -10.59 -7.41
N ALA A 106 8.90 -9.43 -7.48
CA ALA A 106 9.14 -8.32 -6.56
C ALA A 106 8.80 -8.68 -5.12
N LEU A 107 7.62 -9.26 -4.86
CA LEU A 107 7.24 -9.72 -3.53
C LEU A 107 8.06 -10.94 -3.07
N ALA A 108 8.32 -11.88 -3.99
CA ALA A 108 9.15 -13.04 -3.69
C ALA A 108 10.57 -12.61 -3.28
N GLY A 109 11.17 -11.66 -3.99
CA GLY A 109 12.49 -11.11 -3.68
C GLY A 109 12.54 -10.40 -2.32
N LEU A 110 11.44 -9.77 -1.90
CA LEU A 110 11.33 -9.11 -0.59
C LEU A 110 11.22 -10.08 0.60
N SER A 111 11.00 -11.39 0.36
CA SER A 111 10.90 -12.39 1.43
C SER A 111 12.21 -12.67 2.17
N SER A 112 13.36 -12.30 1.59
CA SER A 112 14.67 -12.46 2.21
C SER A 112 15.48 -11.17 2.14
N GLN A 113 16.28 -10.91 3.17
CA GLN A 113 17.12 -9.71 3.22
C GLN A 113 18.15 -9.66 2.08
N GLY A 114 18.70 -10.83 1.70
CA GLY A 114 19.72 -10.92 0.65
C GLY A 114 19.18 -10.60 -0.74
N THR A 115 17.90 -10.89 -1.00
CA THR A 115 17.26 -10.68 -2.32
C THR A 115 16.36 -9.45 -2.37
N SER A 116 16.23 -8.69 -1.29
CA SER A 116 15.24 -7.61 -1.20
C SER A 116 15.42 -6.50 -2.23
N ARG A 117 16.68 -6.18 -2.60
CA ARG A 117 17.01 -5.19 -3.63
C ARG A 117 16.65 -5.67 -5.04
N LEU A 118 16.87 -6.96 -5.32
CA LEU A 118 16.37 -7.59 -6.55
C LEU A 118 14.85 -7.48 -6.60
N GLY A 119 14.15 -7.73 -5.49
CA GLY A 119 12.70 -7.55 -5.41
C GLY A 119 12.24 -6.15 -5.82
N ASN A 120 12.91 -5.10 -5.32
CA ASN A 120 12.60 -3.73 -5.72
C ASN A 120 12.84 -3.48 -7.22
N ALA A 121 13.94 -4.00 -7.78
CA ALA A 121 14.26 -3.87 -9.20
C ALA A 121 13.28 -4.62 -10.12
N LEU A 122 12.86 -5.83 -9.75
CA LEU A 122 11.83 -6.58 -10.46
C LEU A 122 10.48 -5.84 -10.42
N GLY A 123 10.14 -5.20 -9.30
CA GLY A 123 8.97 -4.34 -9.20
C GLY A 123 9.02 -3.19 -10.20
N MET A 124 10.15 -2.48 -10.28
CA MET A 124 10.35 -1.39 -11.25
C MET A 124 10.21 -1.90 -12.70
N MET A 125 10.80 -3.05 -13.00
CA MET A 125 10.69 -3.69 -14.32
C MET A 125 9.24 -4.03 -14.69
N GLY A 126 8.48 -4.59 -13.75
CA GLY A 126 7.08 -4.96 -13.97
C GLY A 126 6.17 -3.74 -14.19
N VAL A 127 6.31 -2.70 -13.35
CA VAL A 127 5.51 -1.48 -13.50
C VAL A 127 5.85 -0.74 -14.80
N ALA A 128 7.15 -0.58 -15.11
CA ALA A 128 7.58 0.08 -16.33
C ALA A 128 7.17 -0.70 -17.59
N GLY A 129 7.25 -2.04 -17.54
CA GLY A 129 6.81 -2.90 -18.62
C GLY A 129 5.29 -2.84 -18.88
N GLY A 130 4.49 -2.80 -17.82
CA GLY A 130 3.05 -2.66 -17.91
C GLY A 130 2.62 -1.35 -18.56
N ILE A 131 3.22 -0.25 -18.11
CA ILE A 131 2.97 1.09 -18.70
C ILE A 131 3.41 1.13 -20.17
N ALA A 132 4.59 0.58 -20.49
CA ALA A 132 5.08 0.54 -21.86
C ALA A 132 4.13 -0.26 -22.78
N ALA A 133 3.62 -1.40 -22.32
CA ALA A 133 2.65 -2.21 -23.05
C ALA A 133 1.34 -1.43 -23.32
N THR A 134 0.85 -0.71 -22.32
CA THR A 134 -0.36 0.12 -22.44
C THR A 134 -0.16 1.29 -23.42
N LEU A 135 0.97 1.99 -23.34
CA LEU A 135 1.27 3.06 -24.29
C LEU A 135 1.42 2.53 -25.73
N GLY A 136 2.07 1.38 -25.89
CA GLY A 136 2.22 0.74 -27.20
C GLY A 136 0.90 0.20 -27.78
N SER A 137 -0.03 -0.27 -26.93
CA SER A 137 -1.35 -0.71 -27.36
C SER A 137 -2.23 0.45 -27.85
N LEU A 138 -2.14 1.61 -27.18
CA LEU A 138 -2.96 2.78 -27.48
C LEU A 138 -2.50 3.53 -28.74
N LYS A 139 -1.21 3.47 -29.08
CA LYS A 139 -0.58 4.23 -30.18
C LYS A 139 -1.05 5.71 -30.19
N PRO A 140 -0.89 6.45 -29.08
CA PRO A 140 -1.42 7.80 -28.95
C PRO A 140 -0.81 8.76 -29.97
N SER A 141 -1.57 9.79 -30.35
CA SER A 141 -1.01 10.92 -31.11
C SER A 141 0.12 11.59 -30.33
N PRO A 142 1.06 12.30 -30.99
CA PRO A 142 2.13 13.02 -30.29
C PRO A 142 1.61 13.97 -29.20
N GLU A 143 0.48 14.63 -29.44
CA GLU A 143 -0.18 15.53 -28.48
C GLU A 143 -0.71 14.79 -27.25
N LEU A 144 -1.41 13.67 -27.46
CA LEU A 144 -1.95 12.86 -26.36
C LEU A 144 -0.81 12.19 -25.57
N LEU A 145 0.22 11.71 -26.24
CA LEU A 145 1.42 11.17 -25.59
C LEU A 145 2.12 12.24 -24.74
N ALA A 146 2.16 13.49 -25.20
CA ALA A 146 2.68 14.61 -24.42
C ALA A 146 1.83 14.88 -23.17
N GLN A 147 0.50 14.84 -23.28
CA GLN A 147 -0.42 14.94 -22.15
C GLN A 147 -0.20 13.82 -21.12
N MET A 148 -0.17 12.56 -21.57
CA MET A 148 0.11 11.38 -20.73
C MET A 148 1.45 11.49 -20.02
N SER A 149 2.50 11.82 -20.77
CA SER A 149 3.86 11.97 -20.24
C SER A 149 3.95 13.12 -19.23
N ALA A 150 3.27 14.25 -19.49
CA ALA A 150 3.24 15.38 -18.58
C ALA A 150 2.52 15.05 -17.26
N ALA A 151 1.36 14.38 -17.32
CA ALA A 151 0.63 13.94 -16.12
C ALA A 151 1.48 12.97 -15.28
N MET A 152 2.14 12.00 -15.93
CA MET A 152 3.00 11.05 -15.25
C MET A 152 4.26 11.69 -14.67
N ALA A 153 4.93 12.57 -15.42
CA ALA A 153 6.15 13.22 -15.00
C ALA A 153 5.91 14.17 -13.82
N THR A 154 4.81 14.93 -13.85
CA THR A 154 4.45 15.85 -12.76
C THR A 154 4.05 15.08 -11.50
N GLY A 155 3.19 14.07 -11.62
CA GLY A 155 2.81 13.20 -10.51
C GLY A 155 4.02 12.46 -9.92
N GLY A 156 4.84 11.86 -10.77
CA GLY A 156 6.06 11.17 -10.35
C GLY A 156 7.07 12.09 -9.66
N THR A 157 7.26 13.32 -10.15
CA THR A 157 8.14 14.31 -9.52
C THR A 157 7.63 14.69 -8.13
N LEU A 158 6.32 14.88 -7.97
CA LEU A 158 5.70 15.16 -6.69
C LEU A 158 5.89 13.98 -5.71
N GLY A 159 5.63 12.76 -6.17
CA GLY A 159 5.84 11.53 -5.40
C GLY A 159 7.28 11.37 -4.92
N LEU A 160 8.27 11.56 -5.81
CA LEU A 160 9.69 11.53 -5.45
C LEU A 160 10.06 12.61 -4.43
N THR A 161 9.51 13.81 -4.59
CA THR A 161 9.82 14.94 -3.70
C THR A 161 9.29 14.68 -2.29
N ILE A 162 8.05 14.20 -2.16
CA ILE A 162 7.45 13.83 -0.88
C ILE A 162 8.25 12.68 -0.25
N ALA A 163 8.46 11.61 -1.02
CA ALA A 163 9.14 10.41 -0.54
C ALA A 163 10.60 10.62 -0.14
N LYS A 164 11.30 11.65 -0.65
CA LYS A 164 12.67 11.99 -0.23
C LYS A 164 12.72 12.84 1.03
N ARG A 165 11.70 13.67 1.29
CA ARG A 165 11.67 14.63 2.39
C ARG A 165 11.15 14.03 3.70
N ILE A 166 10.35 12.97 3.64
CA ILE A 166 9.76 12.35 4.84
C ILE A 166 10.82 11.66 5.71
N GLU A 167 10.64 11.72 7.03
CA GLU A 167 11.43 10.91 7.97
C GLU A 167 10.95 9.45 7.98
N ILE A 168 11.82 8.53 8.39
CA ILE A 168 11.50 7.09 8.43
C ILE A 168 10.47 6.77 9.53
N THR A 169 10.46 7.57 10.60
CA THR A 169 9.49 7.51 11.71
C THR A 169 8.06 7.81 11.26
N ASP A 170 7.90 8.71 10.29
CA ASP A 170 6.63 9.15 9.72
C ASP A 170 6.10 8.23 8.61
N LEU A 171 6.84 7.18 8.28
CA LEU A 171 6.53 6.32 7.14
C LEU A 171 5.16 5.63 7.22
N PRO A 172 4.66 5.18 8.40
CA PRO A 172 3.33 4.62 8.51
C PRO A 172 2.22 5.55 8.00
N GLN A 173 2.27 6.84 8.34
CA GLN A 173 1.25 7.78 7.86
C GLN A 173 1.38 8.07 6.37
N LEU A 174 2.61 8.12 5.82
CA LEU A 174 2.79 8.30 4.37
C LEU A 174 2.24 7.12 3.57
N VAL A 175 2.40 5.90 4.08
CA VAL A 175 1.81 4.70 3.46
C VAL A 175 0.29 4.76 3.48
N ALA A 176 -0.32 5.22 4.57
CA ALA A 176 -1.76 5.49 4.61
C ALA A 176 -2.15 6.53 3.55
N ALA A 177 -1.44 7.66 3.46
CA ALA A 177 -1.73 8.70 2.48
C ALA A 177 -1.68 8.16 1.03
N PHE A 178 -0.69 7.34 0.68
CA PHE A 178 -0.59 6.78 -0.68
C PHE A 178 -1.70 5.76 -1.00
N HIS A 179 -2.15 4.94 -0.04
CA HIS A 179 -3.32 4.09 -0.27
C HIS A 179 -4.58 4.91 -0.57
N SER A 180 -4.72 6.10 0.01
CA SER A 180 -5.84 6.99 -0.32
C SER A 180 -5.83 7.38 -1.80
N LEU A 181 -4.65 7.65 -2.37
CA LEU A 181 -4.49 7.99 -3.78
C LEU A 181 -4.85 6.82 -4.72
N VAL A 182 -4.58 5.56 -4.31
CA VAL A 182 -5.03 4.38 -5.07
C VAL A 182 -6.55 4.31 -5.07
N GLY A 183 -7.18 4.46 -3.89
CA GLY A 183 -8.64 4.44 -3.77
C GLY A 183 -9.32 5.54 -4.59
N LEU A 184 -8.74 6.74 -4.60
CA LEU A 184 -9.20 7.85 -5.42
C LEU A 184 -9.06 7.54 -6.91
N ALA A 185 -7.90 7.03 -7.35
CA ALA A 185 -7.69 6.64 -8.75
C ALA A 185 -8.74 5.62 -9.20
N ALA A 186 -9.02 4.60 -8.40
CA ALA A 186 -10.02 3.58 -8.72
C ALA A 186 -11.43 4.16 -8.88
N VAL A 187 -11.85 5.06 -7.99
CA VAL A 187 -13.14 5.77 -8.12
C VAL A 187 -13.19 6.57 -9.42
N LEU A 188 -12.12 7.32 -9.72
CA LEU A 188 -12.04 8.13 -10.93
C LEU A 188 -12.09 7.28 -12.20
N THR A 189 -11.34 6.17 -12.26
CA THR A 189 -11.33 5.23 -13.38
C THR A 189 -12.71 4.59 -13.58
N CYS A 190 -13.33 4.05 -12.54
CA CYS A 190 -14.63 3.39 -12.66
C CYS A 190 -15.74 4.34 -13.11
N VAL A 191 -15.74 5.58 -12.60
CA VAL A 191 -16.72 6.60 -13.01
C VAL A 191 -16.44 7.05 -14.44
N ALA A 192 -15.18 7.29 -14.81
CA ALA A 192 -14.81 7.69 -16.17
C ALA A 192 -15.22 6.62 -17.20
N GLU A 193 -14.92 5.35 -16.92
CA GLU A 193 -15.28 4.25 -17.81
C GLU A 193 -16.78 4.12 -18.01
N TYR A 194 -17.56 4.21 -16.92
CA TYR A 194 -19.01 4.16 -17.03
C TYR A 194 -19.54 5.31 -17.91
N MET A 195 -18.99 6.51 -17.79
CA MET A 195 -19.38 7.65 -18.63
C MET A 195 -19.01 7.45 -20.11
N ILE A 196 -17.85 6.84 -20.39
CA ILE A 196 -17.37 6.59 -21.76
C ILE A 196 -18.18 5.48 -22.42
N GLU A 197 -18.41 4.37 -21.71
CA GLU A 197 -19.07 3.18 -22.28
C GLU A 197 -20.59 3.22 -22.21
N TYR A 198 -21.19 4.14 -21.45
CA TYR A 198 -22.65 4.25 -21.33
C TYR A 198 -23.41 4.16 -22.67
N PRO A 199 -23.03 4.89 -23.74
CA PRO A 199 -23.74 4.81 -25.03
C PRO A 199 -23.68 3.43 -25.70
N HIS A 200 -22.74 2.57 -25.32
CA HIS A 200 -22.55 1.24 -25.90
C HIS A 200 -23.12 0.12 -25.02
N LEU A 201 -23.51 0.41 -23.77
CA LEU A 201 -23.99 -0.61 -22.82
C LEU A 201 -25.23 -1.36 -23.31
N ASP A 202 -26.12 -0.72 -24.07
CA ASP A 202 -27.36 -1.35 -24.54
C ASP A 202 -27.12 -2.53 -25.51
N VAL A 203 -25.99 -2.50 -26.23
CA VAL A 203 -25.62 -3.54 -27.21
C VAL A 203 -24.45 -4.40 -26.75
N HIS A 204 -23.82 -4.07 -25.62
CA HIS A 204 -22.65 -4.76 -25.13
C HIS A 204 -23.02 -6.11 -24.47
N PRO A 205 -22.50 -7.25 -24.95
CA PRO A 205 -22.87 -8.57 -24.43
C PRO A 205 -22.49 -8.78 -22.95
N ALA A 206 -21.52 -8.01 -22.45
CA ALA A 206 -21.08 -8.02 -21.05
C ALA A 206 -21.48 -6.76 -20.28
N ALA A 207 -22.50 -6.00 -20.70
CA ALA A 207 -22.91 -4.74 -20.06
C ALA A 207 -23.13 -4.85 -18.55
N ASN A 208 -23.79 -5.93 -18.09
CA ASN A 208 -24.01 -6.17 -16.66
C ASN A 208 -22.71 -6.40 -15.89
N MET A 209 -21.70 -7.01 -16.52
CA MET A 209 -20.39 -7.20 -15.90
C MET A 209 -19.69 -5.85 -15.74
N VAL A 210 -19.61 -5.04 -16.80
CA VAL A 210 -19.02 -3.68 -16.77
C VAL A 210 -19.68 -2.83 -15.69
N LYS A 211 -21.02 -2.77 -15.65
CA LYS A 211 -21.78 -2.08 -14.60
C LYS A 211 -21.39 -2.61 -13.21
N THR A 212 -21.45 -3.93 -13.00
CA THR A 212 -21.25 -4.53 -11.67
C THR A 212 -19.87 -4.21 -11.14
N VAL A 213 -18.86 -4.37 -11.99
CA VAL A 213 -17.45 -4.14 -11.63
C VAL A 213 -17.18 -2.66 -11.41
N ALA A 214 -17.71 -1.76 -12.24
CA ALA A 214 -17.59 -0.31 -12.03
C ALA A 214 -18.17 0.13 -10.67
N TYR A 215 -19.34 -0.40 -10.30
CA TYR A 215 -19.97 -0.11 -9.00
C TYR A 215 -19.16 -0.64 -7.82
N LEU A 216 -18.68 -1.88 -7.90
CA LEU A 216 -17.85 -2.49 -6.85
C LEU A 216 -16.50 -1.79 -6.73
N GLY A 217 -15.83 -1.47 -7.84
CA GLY A 217 -14.56 -0.73 -7.84
C GLY A 217 -14.73 0.67 -7.24
N THR A 218 -15.83 1.36 -7.56
CA THR A 218 -16.18 2.66 -6.95
C THR A 218 -16.38 2.53 -5.44
N TYR A 219 -17.12 1.51 -4.98
CA TYR A 219 -17.35 1.28 -3.56
C TYR A 219 -16.04 0.97 -2.79
N ILE A 220 -15.23 0.04 -3.29
CA ILE A 220 -13.97 -0.36 -2.66
C ILE A 220 -12.99 0.81 -2.65
N GLY A 221 -12.90 1.55 -3.77
CA GLY A 221 -12.06 2.73 -3.89
C GLY A 221 -12.47 3.83 -2.91
N GLY A 222 -13.77 4.11 -2.75
CA GLY A 222 -14.28 5.13 -1.83
C GLY A 222 -14.00 4.80 -0.36
N VAL A 223 -14.22 3.55 0.08
CA VAL A 223 -13.85 3.10 1.43
C VAL A 223 -12.34 3.22 1.65
N THR A 224 -11.55 2.83 0.65
CA THR A 224 -10.08 2.87 0.71
C THR A 224 -9.57 4.30 0.82
N PHE A 225 -10.11 5.20 0.02
CA PHE A 225 -9.77 6.62 0.00
C PHE A 225 -9.97 7.26 1.37
N SER A 226 -11.21 7.22 1.87
CA SER A 226 -11.55 7.95 3.10
C SER A 226 -11.02 7.29 4.37
N GLY A 227 -11.03 5.96 4.43
CA GLY A 227 -10.44 5.23 5.55
C GLY A 227 -8.95 5.51 5.69
N SER A 228 -8.24 5.57 4.56
CA SER A 228 -6.80 5.86 4.54
C SER A 228 -6.49 7.29 4.97
N LEU A 229 -7.33 8.26 4.60
CA LEU A 229 -7.21 9.66 5.06
C LEU A 229 -7.42 9.80 6.57
N VAL A 230 -8.40 9.08 7.14
CA VAL A 230 -8.60 9.06 8.59
C VAL A 230 -7.41 8.40 9.30
N ALA A 231 -6.91 7.29 8.78
CA ALA A 231 -5.73 6.63 9.33
C ALA A 231 -4.49 7.54 9.30
N TYR A 232 -4.26 8.24 8.18
CA TYR A 232 -3.24 9.29 8.08
C TYR A 232 -3.45 10.37 9.14
N GLY A 233 -4.65 10.93 9.25
CA GLY A 233 -4.96 12.01 10.19
C GLY A 233 -4.72 11.61 11.65
N LYS A 234 -5.06 10.37 12.04
CA LYS A 234 -4.81 9.86 13.40
C LYS A 234 -3.33 9.65 13.69
N LEU A 235 -2.56 9.11 12.74
CA LEU A 235 -1.12 8.86 12.90
C LEU A 235 -0.30 10.16 12.88
N GLN A 236 -0.69 11.12 12.05
CA GLN A 236 -0.06 12.45 11.99
C GLN A 236 -0.38 13.32 13.22
N GLY A 237 -1.33 12.91 14.07
CA GLY A 237 -1.79 13.69 15.22
C GLY A 237 -2.72 14.86 14.86
N VAL A 238 -3.18 14.95 13.61
CA VAL A 238 -4.18 15.94 13.17
C VAL A 238 -5.56 15.59 13.73
N LEU A 239 -5.85 14.28 13.87
CA LEU A 239 -7.06 13.75 14.50
C LEU A 239 -6.71 13.10 15.83
N ASN A 240 -7.68 13.09 16.75
CA ASN A 240 -7.52 12.42 18.03
C ASN A 240 -7.32 10.91 17.82
N SER A 241 -6.28 10.36 18.44
CA SER A 241 -5.96 8.93 18.40
C SER A 241 -7.00 8.06 19.12
N ALA A 242 -7.82 8.63 20.02
CA ALA A 242 -8.89 7.90 20.69
C ALA A 242 -9.94 7.37 19.68
N PRO A 243 -10.55 6.20 19.94
CA PRO A 243 -11.67 5.71 19.15
C PRO A 243 -12.89 6.63 19.35
N LEU A 244 -13.47 7.14 18.26
CA LEU A 244 -14.69 7.94 18.30
C LEU A 244 -15.92 7.02 18.29
N MET A 245 -16.62 6.96 19.42
CA MET A 245 -17.76 6.06 19.63
C MET A 245 -19.08 6.80 19.39
N LEU A 246 -19.58 6.76 18.15
CA LEU A 246 -20.88 7.34 17.81
C LEU A 246 -22.04 6.50 18.39
N PRO A 247 -23.10 7.13 18.94
CA PRO A 247 -24.32 6.42 19.35
C PRO A 247 -24.90 5.62 18.18
N GLY A 248 -25.18 4.33 18.39
CA GLY A 248 -25.76 3.48 17.35
C GLY A 248 -24.84 3.18 16.15
N ARG A 249 -23.51 3.33 16.27
CA ARG A 249 -22.54 3.14 15.17
C ARG A 249 -22.75 1.86 14.34
N HIS A 250 -23.13 0.76 14.99
CA HIS A 250 -23.34 -0.53 14.30
C HIS A 250 -24.57 -0.47 13.40
N MET A 251 -25.65 0.19 13.83
CA MET A 251 -26.83 0.42 13.01
C MET A 251 -26.53 1.37 11.86
N MET A 252 -25.76 2.43 12.11
CA MET A 252 -25.35 3.38 11.06
C MET A 252 -24.50 2.67 9.99
N ASN A 253 -23.48 1.91 10.39
CA ASN A 253 -22.65 1.15 9.46
C ASN A 253 -23.46 0.05 8.74
N ALA A 254 -24.35 -0.65 9.43
CA ALA A 254 -25.25 -1.62 8.78
C ALA A 254 -26.18 -0.94 7.76
N GLY A 255 -26.69 0.26 8.09
CA GLY A 255 -27.52 1.07 7.21
C GLY A 255 -26.76 1.54 5.97
N LEU A 256 -25.55 2.08 6.15
CA LEU A 256 -24.67 2.48 5.04
C LEU A 256 -24.34 1.29 4.13
N MET A 257 -24.08 0.11 4.69
CA MET A 257 -23.79 -1.10 3.93
C MET A 257 -25.03 -1.56 3.15
N THR A 258 -26.18 -1.62 3.83
CA THR A 258 -27.45 -2.00 3.21
C THR A 258 -27.84 -1.04 2.10
N ALA A 259 -27.67 0.27 2.29
CA ALA A 259 -27.91 1.28 1.26
C ALA A 259 -26.94 1.14 0.09
N SER A 260 -25.66 0.86 0.36
CA SER A 260 -24.65 0.65 -0.69
C SER A 260 -24.93 -0.60 -1.52
N VAL A 261 -25.34 -1.71 -0.89
CA VAL A 261 -25.73 -2.94 -1.60
C VAL A 261 -27.07 -2.76 -2.31
N GLY A 262 -28.05 -2.14 -1.65
CA GLY A 262 -29.37 -1.87 -2.21
C GLY A 262 -29.34 -0.94 -3.42
N GLY A 263 -28.42 0.04 -3.44
CA GLY A 263 -28.21 0.95 -4.56
C GLY A 263 -27.75 0.26 -5.85
N MET A 264 -27.25 -0.97 -5.77
CA MET A 264 -26.96 -1.81 -6.94
C MET A 264 -28.23 -2.19 -7.71
N ILE A 265 -29.37 -2.35 -7.03
CA ILE A 265 -30.63 -2.76 -7.65
C ILE A 265 -31.12 -1.73 -8.69
N PRO A 266 -31.36 -0.44 -8.34
CA PRO A 266 -31.74 0.56 -9.34
C PRO A 266 -30.64 0.79 -10.38
N PHE A 267 -29.37 0.65 -9.99
CA PHE A 267 -28.24 0.76 -10.93
C PHE A 267 -28.29 -0.32 -12.01
N MET A 268 -28.64 -1.56 -11.65
CA MET A 268 -28.73 -2.67 -12.60
C MET A 268 -29.99 -2.62 -13.46
N LEU A 269 -31.14 -2.34 -12.84
CA LEU A 269 -32.44 -2.40 -13.49
C LEU A 269 -32.73 -1.19 -14.40
N SER A 270 -32.07 -0.05 -14.16
CA SER A 270 -32.22 1.13 -15.00
C SER A 270 -31.18 1.18 -16.12
N ALA A 271 -31.63 1.55 -17.32
CA ALA A 271 -30.78 1.92 -18.45
C ALA A 271 -30.56 3.44 -18.53
N ASP A 272 -31.25 4.24 -17.72
CA ASP A 272 -31.15 5.70 -17.74
C ASP A 272 -29.81 6.19 -17.16
N TYR A 273 -29.15 7.08 -17.91
CA TYR A 273 -27.84 7.65 -17.55
C TYR A 273 -27.88 8.38 -16.21
N ALA A 274 -28.92 9.19 -15.99
CA ALA A 274 -29.02 10.01 -14.78
C ALA A 274 -29.17 9.13 -13.54
N THR A 275 -29.96 8.06 -13.63
CA THR A 275 -30.08 7.02 -12.60
C THR A 275 -28.75 6.32 -12.38
N GLY A 276 -28.09 5.91 -13.46
CA GLY A 276 -26.79 5.23 -13.41
C GLY A 276 -25.71 6.03 -12.69
N MET A 277 -25.54 7.29 -13.12
CA MET A 277 -24.62 8.24 -12.48
C MET A 277 -25.03 8.59 -11.06
N GLY A 278 -26.33 8.75 -10.80
CA GLY A 278 -26.86 8.98 -9.45
C GLY A 278 -26.49 7.85 -8.49
N CYS A 279 -26.55 6.60 -8.96
CA CYS A 279 -26.11 5.43 -8.20
C CYS A 279 -24.60 5.39 -7.99
N LEU A 280 -23.78 5.70 -9.00
CA LEU A 280 -22.30 5.73 -8.85
C LEU A 280 -21.83 6.84 -7.92
N VAL A 281 -22.37 8.04 -8.05
CA VAL A 281 -22.09 9.15 -7.13
C VAL A 281 -22.62 8.84 -5.73
N GLY A 282 -23.81 8.26 -5.64
CA GLY A 282 -24.41 7.82 -4.39
C GLY A 282 -23.54 6.79 -3.66
N VAL A 283 -23.09 5.74 -4.34
CA VAL A 283 -22.22 4.72 -3.72
C VAL A 283 -20.84 5.27 -3.38
N SER A 284 -20.28 6.17 -4.20
CA SER A 284 -19.02 6.88 -3.87
C SER A 284 -19.16 7.68 -2.56
N GLY A 285 -20.27 8.42 -2.40
CA GLY A 285 -20.58 9.13 -1.16
C GLY A 285 -20.77 8.20 0.04
N LEU A 286 -21.58 7.16 -0.10
CA LEU A 286 -21.86 6.18 0.96
C LEU A 286 -20.61 5.42 1.40
N SER A 287 -19.77 4.97 0.45
CA SER A 287 -18.51 4.28 0.71
C SER A 287 -17.47 5.21 1.36
N THR A 288 -17.39 6.46 0.93
CA THR A 288 -16.55 7.48 1.57
C THR A 288 -16.98 7.69 3.01
N ILE A 289 -18.28 7.84 3.28
CA ILE A 289 -18.79 7.98 4.66
C ILE A 289 -18.48 6.72 5.47
N MET A 290 -18.71 5.53 4.90
CA MET A 290 -18.39 4.25 5.55
C MET A 290 -16.92 4.13 5.94
N GLY A 291 -15.99 4.48 5.05
CA GLY A 291 -14.57 4.43 5.36
C GLY A 291 -14.19 5.36 6.51
N VAL A 292 -14.83 6.53 6.61
CA VAL A 292 -14.69 7.45 7.76
C VAL A 292 -15.26 6.83 9.03
N THR A 293 -16.52 6.38 9.01
CA THR A 293 -17.21 5.90 10.22
C THR A 293 -16.57 4.65 10.80
N LEU A 294 -16.14 3.71 9.95
CA LEU A 294 -15.40 2.51 10.37
C LEU A 294 -14.05 2.88 10.96
N THR A 295 -13.25 3.71 10.27
CA THR A 295 -11.88 4.00 10.71
C THR A 295 -11.82 4.90 11.94
N MET A 296 -12.76 5.85 12.07
CA MET A 296 -12.84 6.73 13.24
C MET A 296 -13.11 5.98 14.54
N ALA A 297 -13.83 4.85 14.48
CA ALA A 297 -14.14 4.00 15.62
C ALA A 297 -12.96 3.14 16.11
N ILE A 298 -11.84 3.14 15.37
CA ILE A 298 -10.65 2.34 15.70
C ILE A 298 -9.63 3.24 16.42
N GLY A 299 -8.99 2.72 17.48
CA GLY A 299 -7.99 3.46 18.24
C GLY A 299 -6.63 3.55 17.53
N GLY A 300 -5.83 4.56 17.87
CA GLY A 300 -4.50 4.80 17.32
C GLY A 300 -3.56 3.59 17.41
N ALA A 301 -3.63 2.83 18.50
CA ALA A 301 -2.83 1.63 18.71
C ALA A 301 -3.10 0.51 17.70
N ASP A 302 -4.34 0.43 17.18
CA ASP A 302 -4.76 -0.58 16.20
C ASP A 302 -4.69 -0.08 14.76
N MET A 303 -4.31 1.19 14.52
CA MET A 303 -4.19 1.77 13.18
C MET A 303 -3.31 0.98 12.21
N PRO A 304 -2.20 0.34 12.65
CA PRO A 304 -1.42 -0.51 11.74
C PRO A 304 -2.24 -1.63 11.10
N VAL A 305 -3.21 -2.23 11.81
CA VAL A 305 -4.11 -3.24 11.23
C VAL A 305 -4.97 -2.61 10.14
N VAL A 306 -5.55 -1.43 10.40
CA VAL A 306 -6.38 -0.71 9.43
C VAL A 306 -5.62 -0.42 8.14
N ILE A 307 -4.38 0.04 8.23
CA ILE A 307 -3.53 0.29 7.05
C ILE A 307 -3.37 -0.97 6.19
N THR A 308 -3.20 -2.14 6.81
CA THR A 308 -3.02 -3.39 6.07
C THR A 308 -4.33 -3.90 5.44
N VAL A 309 -5.47 -3.67 6.09
CA VAL A 309 -6.79 -3.96 5.51
C VAL A 309 -7.06 -3.05 4.31
N LEU A 310 -6.75 -1.76 4.42
CA LEU A 310 -6.93 -0.81 3.32
C LEU A 310 -5.92 -1.06 2.18
N ASN A 311 -4.72 -1.55 2.48
CA ASN A 311 -3.80 -2.07 1.47
C ASN A 311 -4.43 -3.25 0.71
N SER A 312 -5.10 -4.18 1.42
CA SER A 312 -5.84 -5.27 0.78
C SER A 312 -6.92 -4.73 -0.16
N TYR A 313 -7.73 -3.77 0.31
CA TYR A 313 -8.78 -3.16 -0.49
C TYR A 313 -8.24 -2.45 -1.73
N SER A 314 -7.09 -1.78 -1.64
CA SER A 314 -6.43 -1.17 -2.80
C SER A 314 -6.07 -2.21 -3.88
N GLY A 315 -5.69 -3.43 -3.49
CA GLY A 315 -5.46 -4.54 -4.42
C GLY A 315 -6.75 -5.05 -5.08
N TRP A 316 -7.83 -5.20 -4.30
CA TRP A 316 -9.12 -5.61 -4.85
C TRP A 316 -9.78 -4.55 -5.74
N ALA A 317 -9.54 -3.26 -5.47
CA ALA A 317 -9.92 -2.18 -6.36
C ALA A 317 -9.19 -2.28 -7.71
N LEU A 318 -7.88 -2.58 -7.68
CA LEU A 318 -7.10 -2.81 -8.89
C LEU A 318 -7.58 -4.06 -9.66
N CYS A 319 -8.03 -5.13 -8.97
CA CYS A 319 -8.71 -6.25 -9.63
C CYS A 319 -10.00 -5.82 -10.32
N ALA A 320 -10.81 -4.97 -9.68
CA ALA A 320 -12.03 -4.46 -10.27
C ALA A 320 -11.70 -3.64 -11.53
N GLU A 321 -10.75 -2.72 -11.47
CA GLU A 321 -10.29 -2.01 -12.68
C GLU A 321 -9.76 -2.97 -13.77
N GLY A 322 -9.05 -4.03 -13.37
CA GLY A 322 -8.56 -5.04 -14.30
C GLY A 322 -9.68 -5.84 -14.99
N PHE A 323 -10.75 -6.19 -14.26
CA PHE A 323 -11.93 -6.81 -14.88
C PHE A 323 -12.71 -5.82 -15.74
N LEU A 324 -12.76 -4.56 -15.33
CA LEU A 324 -13.47 -3.50 -16.03
C LEU A 324 -12.85 -3.21 -17.39
N LEU A 325 -11.51 -3.17 -17.45
CA LEU A 325 -10.73 -2.82 -18.64
C LEU A 325 -10.17 -4.04 -19.39
N ASP A 326 -10.62 -5.25 -19.06
CA ASP A 326 -10.12 -6.52 -19.60
C ASP A 326 -8.57 -6.63 -19.60
N ASN A 327 -7.95 -6.26 -18.47
CA ASN A 327 -6.50 -6.15 -18.33
C ASN A 327 -5.92 -7.19 -17.36
N ASN A 328 -5.25 -8.19 -17.93
CA ASN A 328 -4.61 -9.28 -17.18
C ASN A 328 -3.53 -8.82 -16.20
N LEU A 329 -2.77 -7.76 -16.51
CA LEU A 329 -1.74 -7.28 -15.59
C LEU A 329 -2.37 -6.74 -14.30
N MET A 330 -3.43 -5.94 -14.45
CA MET A 330 -4.10 -5.31 -13.32
C MET A 330 -4.77 -6.36 -12.42
N THR A 331 -5.37 -7.40 -12.99
CA THR A 331 -5.94 -8.51 -12.19
C THR A 331 -4.87 -9.32 -11.45
N ILE A 332 -3.75 -9.65 -12.11
CA ILE A 332 -2.62 -10.36 -11.47
C ILE A 332 -2.05 -9.53 -10.31
N VAL A 333 -1.73 -8.26 -10.55
CA VAL A 333 -1.14 -7.39 -9.53
C VAL A 333 -2.15 -7.08 -8.42
N GLY A 334 -3.40 -6.82 -8.76
CA GLY A 334 -4.46 -6.58 -7.79
C GLY A 334 -4.63 -7.75 -6.82
N ALA A 335 -4.69 -8.99 -7.34
CA ALA A 335 -4.85 -10.18 -6.51
C ALA A 335 -3.62 -10.41 -5.61
N LEU A 336 -2.43 -10.15 -6.13
CA LEU A 336 -1.17 -10.22 -5.39
C LEU A 336 -1.14 -9.23 -4.20
N ILE A 337 -1.57 -7.98 -4.44
CA ILE A 337 -1.62 -6.93 -3.41
C ILE A 337 -2.73 -7.21 -2.40
N GLY A 338 -3.91 -7.59 -2.87
CA GLY A 338 -5.09 -7.90 -2.04
C GLY A 338 -4.82 -9.05 -1.07
N SER A 339 -4.29 -10.16 -1.58
CA SER A 339 -3.91 -11.31 -0.76
C SER A 339 -2.79 -10.99 0.24
N SER A 340 -1.75 -10.25 -0.18
CA SER A 340 -0.67 -9.82 0.71
C SER A 340 -1.17 -8.96 1.87
N GLY A 341 -2.06 -8.00 1.59
CA GLY A 341 -2.69 -7.18 2.61
C GLY A 341 -3.53 -8.00 3.60
N ALA A 342 -4.37 -8.90 3.10
CA ALA A 342 -5.23 -9.74 3.93
C ALA A 342 -4.43 -10.67 4.86
N ILE A 343 -3.38 -11.32 4.34
CA ILE A 343 -2.49 -12.19 5.14
C ILE A 343 -1.78 -11.38 6.22
N LEU A 344 -1.28 -10.18 5.89
CA LEU A 344 -0.60 -9.33 6.85
C LEU A 344 -1.55 -8.86 7.96
N SER A 345 -2.78 -8.44 7.62
CA SER A 345 -3.81 -8.09 8.60
C SER A 345 -4.11 -9.25 9.53
N TYR A 346 -4.24 -10.46 9.00
CA TYR A 346 -4.47 -11.66 9.78
C TYR A 346 -3.33 -11.94 10.77
N ILE A 347 -2.08 -11.93 10.31
CA ILE A 347 -0.91 -12.18 11.17
C ILE A 347 -0.83 -11.12 12.29
N MET A 348 -1.10 -9.86 11.98
CA MET A 348 -1.12 -8.79 12.99
C MET A 348 -2.22 -8.99 14.03
N CYS A 349 -3.43 -9.34 13.60
CA CYS A 349 -4.54 -9.67 14.49
C CYS A 349 -4.21 -10.84 15.42
N VAL A 350 -3.66 -11.93 14.88
CA VAL A 350 -3.23 -13.11 15.65
C VAL A 350 -2.14 -12.73 16.66
N ALA A 351 -1.15 -11.94 16.25
CA ALA A 351 -0.08 -11.47 17.14
C ALA A 351 -0.60 -10.61 18.31
N MET A 352 -1.71 -9.90 18.11
CA MET A 352 -2.38 -9.09 19.13
C MET A 352 -3.44 -9.85 19.92
N ASN A 353 -3.66 -11.15 19.64
CA ASN A 353 -4.72 -11.97 20.22
C ASN A 353 -6.11 -11.30 20.13
N ARG A 354 -6.39 -10.71 18.97
CA ARG A 354 -7.68 -10.08 18.63
C ARG A 354 -8.11 -10.54 17.25
N SER A 355 -9.40 -10.80 17.05
CA SER A 355 -9.93 -11.13 15.73
C SER A 355 -10.08 -9.88 14.85
N LEU A 356 -9.99 -10.04 13.52
CA LEU A 356 -10.17 -8.93 12.58
C LEU A 356 -11.52 -8.22 12.74
N PRO A 357 -12.67 -8.91 12.91
CA PRO A 357 -13.94 -8.25 13.21
C PRO A 357 -13.89 -7.44 14.51
N ASN A 358 -13.23 -7.91 15.56
CA ASN A 358 -13.12 -7.18 16.82
C ASN A 358 -12.29 -5.90 16.69
N VAL A 359 -11.28 -5.88 15.81
CA VAL A 359 -10.50 -4.68 15.52
C VAL A 359 -11.32 -3.68 14.70
N ILE A 360 -11.95 -4.12 13.60
CA ILE A 360 -12.70 -3.23 12.68
C ILE A 360 -13.99 -2.70 13.32
N LEU A 361 -14.71 -3.53 14.07
CA LEU A 361 -15.96 -3.14 14.73
C LEU A 361 -15.71 -2.46 16.09
N GLY A 362 -14.45 -2.28 16.51
CA GLY A 362 -14.09 -1.58 17.74
C GLY A 362 -14.62 -2.24 19.00
N GLY A 363 -14.48 -3.56 19.12
CA GLY A 363 -14.81 -4.31 20.32
C GLY A 363 -13.74 -4.15 21.40
N PHE A 364 -14.16 -3.91 22.65
CA PHE A 364 -13.28 -3.93 23.82
C PHE A 364 -13.02 -5.38 24.26
N GLY A 365 -11.74 -5.75 24.37
CA GLY A 365 -11.31 -7.05 24.94
C GLY A 365 -10.52 -7.95 23.98
N THR A 366 -9.73 -8.86 24.57
CA THR A 366 -9.07 -9.97 23.86
C THR A 366 -10.03 -11.16 23.74
N SER A 367 -9.87 -12.00 22.73
CA SER A 367 -10.72 -13.20 22.55
C SER A 367 -10.61 -14.22 23.69
N SER A 368 -9.60 -14.08 24.56
CA SER A 368 -9.29 -15.00 25.67
C SER A 368 -9.80 -14.57 27.05
N THR A 369 -10.43 -13.39 27.19
CA THR A 369 -10.92 -12.92 28.49
C THR A 369 -12.35 -13.40 28.74
N ALA A 370 -12.48 -14.52 29.46
CA ALA A 370 -13.76 -15.06 29.90
C ALA A 370 -14.33 -14.24 31.08
N GLY A 371 -14.89 -13.05 30.82
CA GLY A 371 -15.82 -12.29 31.69
C GLY A 371 -15.45 -12.05 33.17
N GLY A 372 -14.28 -12.47 33.63
CA GLY A 372 -13.87 -12.47 35.02
C GLY A 372 -13.22 -11.16 35.41
N LYS A 373 -13.25 -10.86 36.71
CA LYS A 373 -12.46 -9.77 37.28
C LYS A 373 -10.97 -10.05 36.99
N PRO A 374 -10.19 -9.05 36.50
CA PRO A 374 -8.74 -9.20 36.41
C PRO A 374 -8.19 -9.65 37.76
N MET A 375 -7.23 -10.58 37.73
CA MET A 375 -6.55 -11.02 38.95
C MET A 375 -5.94 -9.80 39.63
N GLU A 376 -6.18 -9.66 40.93
CA GLU A 376 -5.64 -8.55 41.70
C GLU A 376 -4.11 -8.65 41.71
N ILE A 377 -3.43 -7.55 41.40
CA ILE A 377 -1.97 -7.50 41.40
C ILE A 377 -1.51 -7.57 42.85
N THR A 378 -0.80 -8.64 43.21
CA THR A 378 -0.22 -8.81 44.54
C THR A 378 1.28 -8.49 44.51
N GLY A 379 1.78 -7.83 45.56
CA GLY A 379 3.18 -7.43 45.70
C GLY A 379 3.44 -5.93 45.47
N THR A 380 4.68 -5.50 45.67
CA THR A 380 5.15 -4.13 45.43
C THR A 380 6.16 -4.13 44.29
N HIS A 381 6.17 -3.06 43.48
CA HIS A 381 7.18 -2.91 42.43
C HIS A 381 8.56 -2.69 43.07
N THR A 382 9.62 -3.22 42.45
CA THR A 382 11.01 -2.95 42.85
C THR A 382 11.57 -1.87 41.96
N GLU A 383 11.99 -0.76 42.56
CA GLU A 383 12.62 0.35 41.87
C GLU A 383 14.14 0.26 42.03
N VAL A 384 14.89 0.54 40.95
CA VAL A 384 16.35 0.59 40.95
C VAL A 384 16.81 1.90 40.30
N ASN A 385 17.90 2.47 40.80
CA ASN A 385 18.49 3.66 40.20
C ASN A 385 19.42 3.30 39.03
N VAL A 386 19.96 4.32 38.35
CA VAL A 386 20.84 4.14 37.18
C VAL A 386 22.12 3.38 37.55
N ASP A 387 22.73 3.66 38.71
CA ASP A 387 23.98 3.03 39.13
C ASP A 387 23.80 1.53 39.40
N GLN A 388 22.72 1.16 40.10
CA GLN A 388 22.33 -0.23 40.33
C GLN A 388 22.03 -0.96 39.02
N SER A 389 21.36 -0.29 38.08
CA SER A 389 21.10 -0.86 36.75
C SER A 389 22.40 -1.15 36.00
N ILE A 390 23.39 -0.26 36.10
CA ILE A 390 24.72 -0.44 35.49
C ILE A 390 25.45 -1.63 36.13
N GLU A 391 25.39 -1.80 37.45
CA GLU A 391 26.00 -2.95 38.14
C GLU A 391 25.38 -4.27 37.70
N LEU A 392 24.04 -4.36 37.67
CA LEU A 392 23.32 -5.54 37.19
C LEU A 392 23.69 -5.88 35.73
N ILE A 393 23.84 -4.87 34.89
CA ILE A 393 24.29 -5.03 33.50
C ILE A 393 25.74 -5.54 33.42
N LYS A 394 26.63 -5.06 34.30
CA LYS A 394 28.05 -5.48 34.34
C LYS A 394 28.21 -6.93 34.81
N GLU A 395 27.38 -7.38 35.73
CA GLU A 395 27.38 -8.75 36.25
C GLU A 395 26.70 -9.75 35.29
N ALA A 396 25.84 -9.27 34.40
CA ALA A 396 25.13 -10.12 33.45
C ALA A 396 26.04 -10.64 32.33
N ASN A 397 26.04 -11.96 32.13
CA ASN A 397 26.75 -12.60 31.01
C ASN A 397 25.96 -12.61 29.70
N SER A 398 24.63 -12.42 29.76
CA SER A 398 23.73 -12.43 28.61
C SER A 398 22.56 -11.50 28.85
N ILE A 399 22.29 -10.60 27.90
CA ILE A 399 21.25 -9.59 28.00
C ILE A 399 20.36 -9.66 26.76
N ILE A 400 19.05 -9.74 26.96
CA ILE A 400 18.03 -9.63 25.92
C ILE A 400 17.34 -8.28 26.11
N ILE A 401 17.29 -7.48 25.03
CA ILE A 401 16.62 -6.17 25.02
C ILE A 401 15.31 -6.34 24.26
N THR A 402 14.18 -6.01 24.91
CA THR A 402 12.83 -6.09 24.32
C THR A 402 12.29 -4.67 24.12
N PRO A 403 12.60 -3.99 22.99
CA PRO A 403 12.16 -2.61 22.76
C PRO A 403 10.65 -2.54 22.53
N GLY A 404 10.00 -1.53 23.12
CA GLY A 404 8.62 -1.15 22.83
C GLY A 404 8.54 0.12 21.98
N THR A 405 7.35 0.49 21.52
CA THR A 405 7.11 1.68 20.69
C THR A 405 7.65 2.99 21.31
N HIS A 406 7.61 3.12 22.64
CA HIS A 406 8.11 4.30 23.35
C HIS A 406 9.65 4.49 23.24
N THR A 407 10.40 3.42 22.97
CA THR A 407 11.85 3.51 22.74
C THR A 407 12.23 4.16 21.40
N HIS A 408 11.26 4.27 20.48
CA HIS A 408 11.44 4.91 19.17
C HIS A 408 11.01 6.38 19.15
N THR A 409 10.02 6.78 19.96
CA THR A 409 9.51 8.17 19.98
C THR A 409 10.46 9.16 20.64
N HIS A 410 11.40 8.70 21.46
CA HIS A 410 12.31 9.56 22.23
C HIS A 410 13.76 9.56 21.73
N THR A 411 14.05 9.20 20.47
CA THR A 411 15.41 9.08 19.91
C THR A 411 16.35 8.11 20.66
N HIS A 412 15.86 7.37 21.66
CA HIS A 412 16.63 6.41 22.47
C HIS A 412 17.17 5.24 21.65
N THR A 413 16.64 5.00 20.45
CA THR A 413 17.10 3.91 19.58
C THR A 413 18.56 4.07 19.21
N HIS A 414 19.03 5.30 18.94
CA HIS A 414 20.44 5.59 18.68
C HIS A 414 21.30 5.28 19.91
N THR A 415 20.85 5.72 21.08
CA THR A 415 21.52 5.46 22.36
C THR A 415 21.60 3.96 22.63
N HIS A 416 20.51 3.20 22.46
CA HIS A 416 20.49 1.75 22.62
C HIS A 416 21.41 1.04 21.61
N THR A 417 21.48 1.48 20.35
CA THR A 417 22.44 0.91 19.38
C THR A 417 23.89 1.19 19.78
N HIS A 418 24.20 2.38 20.29
CA HIS A 418 25.53 2.70 20.79
C HIS A 418 25.88 1.88 22.04
N THR A 419 24.97 1.80 23.01
CA THR A 419 25.17 0.99 24.22
C THR A 419 25.31 -0.49 23.88
N LYS A 420 24.50 -1.02 22.96
CA LYS A 420 24.63 -2.41 22.46
C LYS A 420 25.98 -2.63 21.76
N ALA A 421 26.41 -1.71 20.91
CA ALA A 421 27.71 -1.80 20.24
C ALA A 421 28.86 -1.77 21.25
N GLN A 422 28.77 -0.91 22.27
CA GLN A 422 29.73 -0.86 23.38
C GLN A 422 29.73 -2.15 24.20
N MET A 423 28.57 -2.69 24.59
CA MET A 423 28.47 -3.98 25.28
C MET A 423 29.04 -5.13 24.45
N GLN A 424 28.73 -5.20 23.15
CA GLN A 424 29.30 -6.20 22.24
C GLN A 424 30.82 -6.05 22.07
N SER A 425 31.33 -4.81 22.09
CA SER A 425 32.77 -4.54 22.06
C SER A 425 33.46 -4.93 23.38
N CYS A 426 32.85 -4.68 24.54
CA CYS A 426 33.33 -5.12 25.84
C CYS A 426 33.40 -6.65 25.93
N VAL A 427 32.33 -7.35 25.52
CA VAL A 427 32.28 -8.82 25.50
C VAL A 427 33.29 -9.44 24.51
N ARG A 428 33.53 -8.79 23.36
CA ARG A 428 34.58 -9.22 22.42
C ARG A 428 35.99 -8.96 22.95
N THR A 429 36.20 -7.86 23.68
CA THR A 429 37.49 -7.52 24.28
C THR A 429 37.83 -8.46 25.44
N THR A 430 36.86 -8.82 26.30
CA THR A 430 37.05 -9.83 27.35
C THR A 430 37.27 -11.23 26.78
N ARG A 431 36.60 -11.63 25.68
CA ARG A 431 36.93 -12.89 24.98
C ARG A 431 38.34 -12.88 24.38
N LYS A 432 38.81 -11.78 23.78
CA LYS A 432 40.20 -11.66 23.30
C LYS A 432 41.21 -11.67 24.45
N PHE A 433 40.88 -11.06 25.59
CA PHE A 433 41.71 -11.09 26.79
C PHE A 433 41.83 -12.51 27.36
N TRP A 434 40.74 -13.29 27.35
CA TRP A 434 40.74 -14.69 27.82
C TRP A 434 41.44 -15.67 26.87
N VAL A 435 41.32 -15.48 25.55
CA VAL A 435 42.08 -16.27 24.56
C VAL A 435 43.58 -15.92 24.59
N GLY A 436 43.92 -14.65 24.83
CA GLY A 436 45.32 -14.21 25.04
C GLY A 436 45.95 -14.72 26.34
N PHE A 437 45.15 -14.93 27.40
CA PHE A 437 45.63 -15.50 28.66
C PHE A 437 45.83 -17.02 28.60
N ARG A 438 44.99 -17.75 27.85
CA ARG A 438 45.18 -19.20 27.59
C ARG A 438 46.41 -19.51 26.75
N GLY A 439 46.89 -18.57 25.92
CA GLY A 439 48.12 -18.73 25.13
C GLY A 439 49.43 -18.46 25.88
N ARG A 440 49.37 -18.04 27.16
CA ARG A 440 50.54 -17.84 28.05
C ARG A 440 50.61 -18.82 29.23
N LEU A 441 49.67 -19.75 29.31
CA LEU A 441 49.57 -20.80 30.33
C LEU A 441 49.60 -22.21 29.72
N MET A 442 50.14 -22.34 28.50
CA MET A 442 50.60 -23.61 27.92
C MET A 442 52.08 -23.53 27.63
#